data_AF-A0A434I2Y4-F1
#
_entry.id   AF-A0A434I2Y4-F1
#
_cell.length_a   1.000
_cell.length_b   1.000
_cell.length_c   1.000
_cell.angle_alpha   90.00
_cell.angle_beta   90.00
_cell.angle_gamma   90.00
#
_symmetry.space_group_name_H-M   'P 1'
#
loop_
_entity.id
_entity.type
_entity.pdbx_description
1 polymer ?
#
loop_
_entity_poly.entity_id
_entity_poly.type
_entity_poly.pdbx_seq_one_letter_code
_entity_poly.pdbx_strand_id
1 'polypeptide(L)'
;MSPQGLQTTAAIASAIAAMFSVIATLWGPLWAANLSEKLRARSEQEHARLSSKRAVFNILMQERAKIGSREANRALNLAVVAFSDSKTVRDKLGAFYRGIHTGMLTGHKANEALIDLLKSMAVEVRLPSELTADEISNVFGSTEL
;
A
#
# COMPACT_ATOMS: atom_id res chain seq x y z
N MET A 1 -17.30 -57.64 -3.75
CA MET A 1 -17.46 -56.92 -5.05
C MET A 1 -16.84 -57.78 -6.14
N SER A 2 -17.57 -58.06 -7.21
CA SER A 2 -17.04 -58.85 -8.33
C SER A 2 -15.98 -58.04 -9.10
N PRO A 3 -14.90 -58.67 -9.60
CA PRO A 3 -13.83 -57.99 -10.32
C PRO A 3 -14.31 -57.21 -11.56
N GLN A 4 -15.43 -57.63 -12.18
CA GLN A 4 -16.08 -56.93 -13.28
C GLN A 4 -16.72 -55.58 -12.88
N GLY A 5 -17.21 -55.46 -11.64
CA GLY A 5 -17.78 -54.20 -11.12
C GLY A 5 -16.71 -53.14 -10.83
N LEU A 6 -15.50 -53.58 -10.46
CA LEU A 6 -14.34 -52.70 -10.28
C LEU A 6 -13.78 -52.21 -11.62
N GLN A 7 -13.79 -53.05 -12.66
CA GLN A 7 -13.30 -52.67 -13.99
C GLN A 7 -14.21 -51.66 -14.69
N THR A 8 -15.53 -51.81 -14.57
CA THR A 8 -16.50 -50.87 -15.16
C THR A 8 -16.47 -49.51 -14.48
N THR A 9 -16.38 -49.46 -13.15
CA THR A 9 -16.24 -48.19 -12.42
C THR A 9 -14.92 -47.49 -12.70
N ALA A 10 -13.82 -48.23 -12.80
CA ALA A 10 -12.52 -47.68 -13.21
C ALA A 10 -12.55 -47.12 -14.63
N ALA A 11 -13.14 -47.83 -15.59
CA ALA A 11 -13.24 -47.37 -16.98
C ALA A 11 -14.07 -46.08 -17.11
N ILE A 12 -15.18 -45.99 -16.38
CA ILE A 12 -16.03 -44.77 -16.35
C ILE A 12 -15.26 -43.61 -15.71
N ALA A 13 -14.56 -43.84 -14.61
CA ALA A 13 -13.75 -42.81 -13.96
C ALA A 13 -12.61 -42.33 -14.87
N SER A 14 -11.93 -43.23 -15.58
CA SER A 14 -10.88 -42.88 -16.56
C SER A 14 -11.42 -42.10 -17.76
N ALA A 15 -12.62 -42.45 -18.26
CA ALA A 15 -13.27 -41.70 -19.34
C ALA A 15 -13.64 -40.27 -18.90
N ILE A 16 -14.16 -40.11 -17.68
CA ILE A 16 -14.48 -38.80 -17.10
C ILE A 16 -13.19 -37.98 -16.91
N ALA A 17 -12.14 -38.58 -16.36
CA ALA A 17 -10.85 -37.92 -16.19
C ALA A 17 -10.23 -37.47 -17.52
N ALA A 18 -10.35 -38.29 -18.58
CA ALA A 18 -9.88 -37.93 -19.92
C ALA A 18 -10.67 -36.74 -20.49
N MET A 19 -11.99 -36.70 -20.33
CA MET A 19 -12.81 -35.56 -20.76
C MET A 19 -12.42 -34.27 -20.04
N PHE A 20 -12.22 -34.31 -18.72
CA PHE A 20 -11.74 -33.14 -17.97
C PHE A 20 -10.32 -32.72 -18.40
N SER A 21 -9.43 -33.67 -18.69
CA SER A 21 -8.07 -33.38 -19.16
C SER A 21 -8.07 -32.64 -20.51
N VAL A 22 -8.91 -33.08 -21.45
CA VAL A 22 -9.05 -32.41 -22.76
C VAL A 22 -9.61 -31.00 -22.59
N ILE A 23 -10.64 -30.82 -21.74
CA ILE A 23 -11.21 -29.49 -21.46
C ILE A 23 -10.16 -28.59 -20.79
N ALA A 24 -9.44 -29.09 -19.79
CA ALA A 24 -8.40 -28.33 -19.11
C ALA A 24 -7.26 -27.94 -20.06
N THR A 25 -6.89 -28.81 -21.00
CA THR A 25 -5.84 -28.52 -21.99
C THR A 25 -6.26 -27.46 -23.01
N LEU A 26 -7.54 -27.47 -23.43
CA LEU A 26 -8.06 -26.52 -24.41
C LEU A 26 -8.41 -25.16 -23.80
N TRP A 27 -8.95 -25.13 -22.58
CA TRP A 27 -9.47 -23.91 -21.96
C TRP A 27 -8.55 -23.35 -20.87
N GLY A 28 -7.69 -24.18 -20.27
CA GLY A 28 -6.75 -23.80 -19.23
C GLY A 28 -5.83 -22.63 -19.62
N PRO A 29 -5.21 -22.62 -20.81
CA PRO A 29 -4.37 -21.49 -21.24
C PRO A 29 -5.14 -20.16 -21.31
N LEU A 30 -6.38 -20.18 -21.82
CA LEU A 30 -7.23 -18.99 -21.92
C LEU A 30 -7.61 -18.45 -20.55
N TRP A 31 -7.90 -19.34 -19.59
CA TRP A 31 -8.25 -18.95 -18.22
C TRP A 31 -7.03 -18.43 -17.47
N ALA A 32 -5.88 -19.08 -17.63
CA ALA A 32 -4.61 -18.64 -17.05
C ALA A 32 -4.18 -17.27 -17.60
N ALA A 33 -4.34 -17.03 -18.90
CA ALA A 33 -4.05 -15.74 -19.52
C ALA A 33 -4.95 -14.63 -18.97
N ASN A 34 -6.27 -14.85 -18.92
CA ASN A 34 -7.21 -13.88 -18.38
C ASN A 34 -6.98 -13.59 -16.88
N LEU A 35 -6.63 -14.61 -16.09
CA LEU A 35 -6.31 -14.43 -14.69
C LEU A 35 -4.99 -13.66 -14.50
N SER A 36 -3.97 -14.01 -15.28
CA SER A 36 -2.67 -13.34 -15.25
C SER A 36 -2.78 -11.86 -15.62
N GLU A 37 -3.58 -11.53 -16.63
CA GLU A 37 -3.82 -10.14 -17.02
C GLU A 37 -4.55 -9.35 -15.93
N LYS A 38 -5.59 -9.95 -15.32
CA LYS A 38 -6.29 -9.33 -14.19
C LYS A 38 -5.38 -9.10 -12.98
N LEU A 39 -4.52 -10.07 -12.68
CA LEU A 39 -3.55 -9.95 -11.59
C LEU A 39 -2.50 -8.88 -11.90
N ARG A 40 -2.00 -8.84 -13.13
CA ARG A 40 -1.06 -7.83 -13.61
C ARG A 40 -1.65 -6.43 -13.52
N ALA A 41 -2.84 -6.20 -14.06
CA ALA A 41 -3.50 -4.90 -13.99
C ALA A 41 -3.74 -4.43 -12.55
N ARG A 42 -4.13 -5.34 -11.65
CA ARG A 42 -4.27 -5.04 -10.22
C ARG A 42 -2.93 -4.70 -9.56
N SER A 43 -1.88 -5.46 -9.89
CA SER A 43 -0.52 -5.23 -9.40
C SER A 43 0.00 -3.88 -9.86
N GLU A 44 -0.14 -3.53 -11.14
CA GLU A 44 0.28 -2.24 -11.70
C GLU A 44 -0.45 -1.07 -11.02
N GLN A 45 -1.75 -1.18 -10.78
CA GLN A 45 -2.52 -0.16 -10.05
C GLN A 45 -2.04 0.01 -8.60
N GLU A 46 -1.80 -1.10 -7.90
CA GLU A 46 -1.29 -1.06 -6.53
C GLU A 46 0.12 -0.47 -6.47
N HIS A 47 0.99 -0.85 -7.40
CA HIS A 47 2.33 -0.27 -7.53
C HIS A 47 2.30 1.22 -7.82
N ALA A 48 1.42 1.68 -8.71
CA ALA A 48 1.26 3.10 -9.01
C ALA A 48 0.80 3.89 -7.78
N ARG A 49 -0.17 3.36 -7.02
CA ARG A 49 -0.63 3.96 -5.76
C ARG A 49 0.48 4.03 -4.72
N LEU A 50 1.19 2.93 -4.50
CA LEU A 50 2.29 2.88 -3.55
C LEU A 50 3.43 3.82 -3.95
N SER A 51 3.73 3.91 -5.24
CA SER A 51 4.72 4.86 -5.79
C SER A 51 4.32 6.31 -5.51
N SER A 52 3.04 6.66 -5.72
CA SER A 52 2.51 7.99 -5.39
C SER A 52 2.62 8.31 -3.90
N LYS A 53 2.22 7.38 -3.02
CA LYS A 53 2.36 7.51 -1.55
C LYS A 53 3.82 7.74 -1.16
N ARG A 54 4.75 6.97 -1.73
CA ARG A 54 6.20 7.10 -1.47
C ARG A 54 6.76 8.43 -1.94
N ALA A 55 6.36 8.90 -3.11
CA ALA A 55 6.81 10.19 -3.63
C ALA A 55 6.42 11.33 -2.68
N VAL A 56 5.17 11.36 -2.22
CA VAL A 56 4.68 12.36 -1.26
C VAL A 56 5.43 12.25 0.07
N PHE A 57 5.54 11.04 0.62
CA PHE A 57 6.25 10.79 1.87
C PHE A 57 7.72 11.27 1.81
N ASN A 58 8.43 10.96 0.73
CA ASN A 58 9.83 11.35 0.56
C ASN A 58 10.00 12.87 0.51
N ILE A 59 9.10 13.59 -0.19
CA ILE A 59 9.15 15.06 -0.24
C ILE A 59 8.92 15.64 1.15
N LEU A 60 7.94 15.13 1.90
CA LEU A 60 7.67 15.60 3.27
C LEU A 60 8.83 15.29 4.23
N MET A 61 9.48 14.13 4.09
CA MET A 61 10.68 13.80 4.85
C MET A 61 11.85 14.75 4.51
N GLN A 62 12.03 15.13 3.26
CA GLN A 62 13.07 16.08 2.84
C GLN A 62 12.81 17.48 3.38
N GLU A 63 11.56 17.96 3.28
CA GLU A 63 11.15 19.31 3.67
C GLU A 63 10.77 19.45 5.15
N ARG A 64 10.97 18.41 5.97
CA ARG A 64 10.54 18.35 7.38
C ARG A 64 11.04 19.50 8.26
N ALA A 65 12.22 20.06 7.96
CA ALA A 65 12.80 21.18 8.69
C ALA A 65 12.15 22.53 8.33
N LYS A 66 11.38 22.58 7.24
CA LYS A 66 10.76 23.78 6.67
C LYS A 66 9.30 23.50 6.31
N ILE A 67 8.47 23.24 7.31
CA ILE A 67 7.03 22.96 7.16
C ILE A 67 6.27 24.05 6.39
N GLY A 68 6.78 25.29 6.37
CA GLY A 68 6.23 26.40 5.59
C GLY A 68 6.72 26.50 4.14
N SER A 69 7.60 25.62 3.67
CA SER A 69 8.10 25.69 2.29
C SER A 69 6.98 25.45 1.28
N ARG A 70 7.15 25.96 0.07
CA ARG A 70 6.16 25.78 -0.99
C ARG A 70 6.05 24.29 -1.35
N GLU A 71 7.17 23.60 -1.30
CA GLU A 71 7.34 22.19 -1.57
C GLU A 71 6.65 21.33 -0.50
N ALA A 72 6.84 21.65 0.79
CA ALA A 72 6.13 20.99 1.90
C ALA A 72 4.61 21.14 1.75
N ASN A 73 4.13 22.36 1.54
CA ASN A 73 2.70 22.64 1.38
C ASN A 73 2.10 21.91 0.16
N ARG A 74 2.84 21.87 -0.95
CA ARG A 74 2.42 21.12 -2.14
C ARG A 74 2.33 19.63 -1.84
N ALA A 75 3.32 19.06 -1.16
CA ALA A 75 3.32 17.65 -0.79
C ALA A 75 2.19 17.31 0.20
N LEU A 76 1.92 18.15 1.19
CA LEU A 76 0.80 17.99 2.11
C LEU A 76 -0.55 17.99 1.36
N ASN A 77 -0.72 18.87 0.36
CA ASN A 77 -1.93 18.89 -0.46
C ASN A 77 -2.07 17.61 -1.30
N LEU A 78 -0.96 17.13 -1.89
CA LEU A 78 -0.94 15.87 -2.64
C LEU A 78 -1.20 14.66 -1.73
N ALA A 79 -0.86 14.74 -0.45
CA ALA A 79 -1.12 13.67 0.52
C ALA A 79 -2.63 13.37 0.67
N VAL A 80 -3.49 14.38 0.51
CA VAL A 80 -4.95 14.21 0.57
C VAL A 80 -5.43 13.20 -0.48
N VAL A 81 -4.83 13.24 -1.66
CA VAL A 81 -5.18 12.34 -2.78
C VAL A 81 -4.40 11.03 -2.67
N ALA A 82 -3.09 11.08 -2.43
CA ALA A 82 -2.24 9.89 -2.39
C ALA A 82 -2.61 8.91 -1.26
N PHE A 83 -3.10 9.43 -0.13
CA PHE A 83 -3.52 8.63 1.03
C PHE A 83 -5.05 8.65 1.22
N SER A 84 -5.82 8.84 0.14
CA SER A 84 -7.28 8.93 0.21
C SER A 84 -7.94 7.67 0.82
N ASP A 85 -7.29 6.52 0.67
CA ASP A 85 -7.70 5.21 1.18
C ASP A 85 -7.39 5.01 2.67
N SER A 86 -6.41 5.75 3.22
CA SER A 86 -6.02 5.63 4.63
C SER A 86 -6.81 6.59 5.50
N LYS A 87 -7.76 6.06 6.28
CA LYS A 87 -8.50 6.87 7.27
C LYS A 87 -7.56 7.52 8.29
N THR A 88 -6.59 6.76 8.80
CA THR A 88 -5.64 7.21 9.83
C THR A 88 -4.82 8.41 9.36
N VAL A 89 -4.24 8.34 8.15
CA VAL A 89 -3.47 9.46 7.59
C VAL A 89 -4.35 10.67 7.34
N ARG A 90 -5.57 10.48 6.81
CA ARG A 90 -6.53 11.58 6.58
C ARG A 90 -6.93 12.30 7.86
N ASP A 91 -7.22 11.55 8.92
CA ASP A 91 -7.62 12.13 10.22
C ASP A 91 -6.49 12.98 10.81
N LYS A 92 -5.26 12.46 10.79
CA LYS A 92 -4.06 13.19 11.26
C LYS A 92 -3.73 14.39 10.39
N LEU A 93 -3.82 14.25 9.07
CA LEU A 93 -3.61 15.35 8.13
C LEU A 93 -4.65 16.47 8.36
N GLY A 94 -5.92 16.11 8.56
CA GLY A 94 -6.97 17.05 8.91
C GLY A 94 -6.72 17.75 10.25
N ALA A 95 -6.27 17.02 11.27
CA ALA A 95 -5.89 17.59 12.56
C ALA A 95 -4.70 18.56 12.43
N PHE A 96 -3.70 18.20 11.64
CA PHE A 96 -2.54 19.03 11.34
C PHE A 96 -2.94 20.35 10.67
N TYR A 97 -3.71 20.30 9.57
CA TYR A 97 -4.19 21.50 8.88
C TYR A 97 -5.05 22.39 9.78
N ARG A 98 -5.98 21.80 10.54
CA ARG A 98 -6.80 22.56 11.49
C ARG A 98 -5.92 23.25 12.51
N GLY A 99 -4.96 22.54 13.11
CA GLY A 99 -4.08 23.09 14.12
C GLY A 99 -3.17 24.21 13.61
N ILE A 100 -2.70 24.13 12.36
CA ILE A 100 -1.98 25.25 11.73
C ILE A 100 -2.91 26.44 11.51
N HIS A 101 -4.11 26.21 10.96
CA HIS A 101 -5.03 27.29 10.61
C HIS A 101 -5.56 28.04 11.84
N THR A 102 -5.80 27.33 12.94
CA THR A 102 -6.24 27.94 14.21
C THR A 102 -5.09 28.54 15.02
N GLY A 103 -3.84 28.43 14.56
CA GLY A 103 -2.65 28.87 15.29
C GLY A 103 -2.35 28.04 16.55
N MET A 104 -3.01 26.90 16.74
CA MET A 104 -2.79 26.00 17.88
C MET A 104 -1.51 25.18 17.75
N LEU A 105 -1.03 24.96 16.51
CA LEU A 105 0.24 24.31 16.21
C LEU A 105 1.26 25.36 15.75
N THR A 106 2.19 25.70 16.62
CA THR A 106 3.32 26.59 16.33
C THR A 106 4.63 25.98 16.82
N GLY A 107 5.73 26.30 16.12
CA GLY A 107 7.08 25.86 16.48
C GLY A 107 7.17 24.35 16.72
N HIS A 108 7.57 23.97 17.94
CA HIS A 108 7.79 22.58 18.32
C HIS A 108 6.54 21.69 18.17
N LYS A 109 5.35 22.19 18.53
CA LYS A 109 4.10 21.40 18.45
C LYS A 109 3.72 21.07 17.00
N ALA A 110 4.01 21.97 16.06
CA ALA A 110 3.81 21.72 14.65
C ALA A 110 4.75 20.61 14.15
N ASN A 111 6.00 20.60 14.62
CA ASN A 111 6.96 19.54 14.30
C ASN A 111 6.52 18.19 14.87
N GLU A 112 6.07 18.12 16.13
CA GLU A 112 5.55 16.88 16.72
C GLU A 112 4.35 16.33 15.95
N ALA A 113 3.41 17.21 15.58
CA ALA A 113 2.25 16.82 14.79
C ALA A 113 2.64 16.33 13.37
N LEU A 114 3.66 16.94 12.76
CA LEU A 114 4.21 16.46 11.49
C LEU A 114 4.88 15.09 11.65
N ILE A 115 5.67 14.89 12.71
CA ILE A 115 6.32 13.60 13.01
C ILE A 115 5.26 12.50 13.16
N ASP A 116 4.20 12.77 13.91
CA ASP A 116 3.13 11.82 14.12
C ASP A 116 2.36 11.50 12.82
N LEU A 117 2.19 12.49 11.93
CA LEU A 117 1.66 12.29 10.59
C LEU A 117 2.59 11.42 9.73
N LEU A 118 3.89 11.73 9.71
CA LEU A 118 4.91 11.00 8.96
C LEU A 118 5.01 9.54 9.40
N LYS A 119 4.93 9.26 10.71
CA LYS A 119 4.88 7.89 11.24
C LYS A 119 3.68 7.10 10.70
N SER A 120 2.51 7.72 10.64
CA SER A 120 1.33 7.07 10.04
C SER A 120 1.44 6.89 8.53
N MET A 121 2.06 7.83 7.81
CA MET A 121 2.35 7.67 6.38
C MET A 121 3.35 6.55 6.11
N ALA A 122 4.36 6.37 6.99
CA ALA A 122 5.39 5.36 6.85
C ALA A 122 4.83 3.92 6.87
N VAL A 123 3.80 3.68 7.70
CA VAL A 123 3.05 2.42 7.72
C VAL A 123 2.37 2.16 6.37
N GLU A 124 1.77 3.19 5.78
CA GLU A 124 1.06 3.10 4.50
C GLU A 124 2.00 2.91 3.29
N VAL A 125 3.23 3.43 3.34
CA VAL A 125 4.24 3.22 2.29
C VAL A 125 5.01 1.89 2.43
N ARG A 126 4.65 1.09 3.44
CA ARG A 126 5.26 -0.21 3.78
C ARG A 126 6.77 -0.10 4.00
N LEU A 127 7.21 0.93 4.72
CA LEU A 127 8.59 0.98 5.20
C LEU A 127 8.78 -0.06 6.31
N PRO A 128 9.94 -0.72 6.40
CA PRO A 128 10.23 -1.65 7.49
C PRO A 128 10.10 -0.94 8.84
N SER A 129 9.33 -1.51 9.75
CA SER A 129 9.00 -0.92 11.06
C SER A 129 10.23 -0.60 11.90
N GLU A 130 11.32 -1.36 11.73
CA GLU A 130 12.60 -1.17 12.44
C GLU A 130 13.36 0.08 11.98
N LEU A 131 13.29 0.44 10.69
CA LEU A 131 13.88 1.68 10.16
C LEU A 131 13.05 2.91 10.55
N THR A 132 11.74 2.73 10.67
CA THR A 132 10.79 3.84 10.73
C THR A 132 10.82 4.61 12.05
N ALA A 133 10.93 3.93 13.19
CA ALA A 133 10.92 4.58 14.49
C ALA A 133 12.26 5.26 14.79
N ASP A 134 13.37 4.56 14.55
CA ASP A 134 14.71 5.04 14.82
C ASP A 134 15.19 6.07 13.79
N GLU A 135 14.94 5.91 12.48
CA GLU A 135 15.36 6.93 11.51
C GLU A 135 14.55 8.21 11.69
N ILE A 136 13.23 8.13 11.88
CA ILE A 136 12.42 9.32 12.13
C ILE A 136 12.87 9.94 13.46
N SER A 137 12.98 9.18 14.55
CA SER A 137 13.39 9.72 15.86
C SER A 137 14.81 10.30 15.85
N ASN A 138 15.80 9.64 15.25
CA ASN A 138 17.19 10.10 15.21
C ASN A 138 17.36 11.33 14.31
N VAL A 139 16.57 11.42 13.24
CA VAL A 139 16.59 12.56 12.32
C VAL A 139 15.93 13.81 12.94
N PHE A 140 14.96 13.64 13.83
CA PHE A 140 14.33 14.76 14.54
C PHE A 140 14.99 15.07 15.90
N GLY A 141 15.63 14.08 16.54
CA GLY A 141 16.34 14.20 17.82
C GLY A 141 17.78 14.70 17.73
N SER A 142 18.40 14.70 16.55
CA SER A 142 19.76 15.21 16.33
C SER A 142 19.85 16.71 16.02
N THR A 143 18.73 17.45 16.13
CA THR A 143 18.80 18.91 16.20
C THR A 143 19.18 19.28 17.62
N GLU A 144 20.46 19.12 17.94
CA GLU A 144 21.06 19.66 19.16
C GLU A 144 20.73 21.16 19.23
N LEU A 145 20.04 21.52 20.31
CA LEU A 145 20.14 22.84 20.95
C LEU A 145 21.42 22.86 21.78
#